data_AF-A0A3M0I207-F1
#
_entry.id   AF-A0A3M0I207-F1
#
_cell.length_a   1.000
_cell.length_b   1.000
_cell.length_c   1.000
_cell.angle_alpha   90.00
_cell.angle_beta   90.00
_cell.angle_gamma   90.00
#
_symmetry.space_group_name_H-M   'P 1'
#
loop_
_entity.id
_entity.type
_entity.pdbx_description
1 polymer ?
#
loop_
_entity_poly.entity_id
_entity_poly.type
_entity_poly.pdbx_seq_one_letter_code
_entity_poly.pdbx_strand_id
1 'polypeptide(L)'
;MNRTTLTALAALTLAAALTACSSSDSTSSKPAADAPPYKITRQDKSGNQRQVTVEVTSTKDLRAVFDDVTAKLTDDAGWFVEINCSTGGTAGADNRLANGKKAVGNIGAASTGLDDGKTEYEANEGRSCPA
;
A
#
# COMPACT_ATOMS: atom_id res chain seq x y z
N MET A 1 -16.88 -3.91 -74.28
CA MET A 1 -16.63 -5.29 -73.85
C MET A 1 -16.97 -5.40 -72.38
N ASN A 2 -17.81 -6.38 -72.09
CA ASN A 2 -18.59 -6.56 -70.87
C ASN A 2 -17.75 -6.86 -69.64
N ARG A 3 -18.11 -6.31 -68.47
CA ARG A 3 -18.14 -7.09 -67.22
C ARG A 3 -19.35 -6.69 -66.38
N THR A 4 -20.10 -7.73 -66.06
CA THR A 4 -21.45 -7.77 -65.53
C THR A 4 -21.35 -8.07 -64.02
N THR A 5 -22.12 -7.32 -63.21
CA THR A 5 -22.83 -7.69 -61.96
C THR A 5 -22.32 -8.83 -61.07
N LEU A 6 -22.24 -8.61 -59.74
CA LEU A 6 -23.21 -9.12 -58.74
C LEU A 6 -22.73 -8.90 -57.29
N THR A 7 -23.69 -8.45 -56.49
CA THR A 7 -23.84 -8.39 -55.03
C THR A 7 -23.20 -9.50 -54.19
N ALA A 8 -22.74 -9.12 -52.99
CA ALA A 8 -23.08 -9.82 -51.74
C ALA A 8 -23.03 -8.85 -50.54
N LEU A 9 -24.21 -8.52 -49.99
CA LEU A 9 -24.37 -8.00 -48.64
C LEU A 9 -23.93 -9.09 -47.65
N ALA A 10 -23.10 -8.75 -46.68
CA ALA A 10 -22.99 -9.49 -45.42
C ALA A 10 -22.91 -8.49 -44.27
N ALA A 11 -24.08 -8.16 -43.72
CA ALA A 11 -24.19 -7.47 -42.45
C ALA A 11 -23.99 -8.50 -41.33
N LEU A 12 -22.86 -8.41 -40.61
CA LEU A 12 -22.66 -9.14 -39.35
C LEU A 12 -22.92 -8.17 -38.19
N THR A 13 -24.13 -8.20 -37.67
CA THR A 13 -24.50 -7.57 -36.40
C THR A 13 -23.94 -8.40 -35.25
N LEU A 14 -22.85 -7.96 -34.60
CA LEU A 14 -22.46 -8.49 -33.31
C LEU A 14 -23.37 -7.89 -32.23
N ALA A 15 -24.24 -8.74 -31.66
CA ALA A 15 -25.03 -8.42 -30.49
C ALA A 15 -24.10 -8.23 -29.27
N ALA A 16 -24.06 -7.02 -28.74
CA ALA A 16 -23.47 -6.73 -27.44
C ALA A 16 -24.38 -7.29 -26.34
N ALA A 17 -24.08 -8.50 -25.86
CA ALA A 17 -24.66 -9.03 -24.64
C ALA A 17 -24.00 -8.35 -23.43
N LEU A 18 -24.57 -7.21 -23.01
CA LEU A 18 -24.32 -6.59 -21.71
C LEU A 18 -25.04 -7.40 -20.62
N THR A 19 -24.50 -8.56 -20.26
CA THR A 19 -24.88 -9.20 -18.99
C THR A 19 -23.98 -8.61 -17.91
N ALA A 20 -24.51 -7.59 -17.24
CA ALA A 20 -23.95 -7.05 -16.02
C ALA A 20 -23.94 -8.14 -14.94
N CYS A 21 -22.84 -8.88 -14.84
CA CYS A 21 -22.57 -9.67 -13.66
C CYS A 21 -22.20 -8.70 -12.54
N SER A 22 -23.18 -8.46 -11.67
CA SER A 22 -22.97 -8.03 -10.29
C SER A 22 -21.98 -8.98 -9.61
N SER A 23 -20.70 -8.66 -9.69
CA SER A 23 -19.71 -9.20 -8.76
C SER A 23 -19.81 -8.36 -7.49
N SER A 24 -20.67 -8.87 -6.61
CA SER A 24 -20.79 -8.47 -5.22
C SER A 24 -19.42 -8.25 -4.59
N ASP A 25 -19.30 -7.08 -3.98
CA ASP A 25 -18.58 -6.81 -2.75
C ASP A 25 -17.74 -7.99 -2.22
N SER A 26 -16.44 -7.88 -2.45
CA SER A 26 -15.46 -8.48 -1.56
C SER A 26 -14.44 -7.41 -1.24
N THR A 27 -14.94 -6.26 -0.78
CA THR A 27 -14.22 -5.47 0.22
C THR A 27 -14.18 -6.35 1.46
N SER A 28 -13.28 -7.32 1.44
CA SER A 28 -12.88 -8.05 2.63
C SER A 28 -12.09 -7.06 3.48
N SER A 29 -12.82 -6.12 4.07
CA SER A 29 -12.43 -5.38 5.24
C SER A 29 -12.40 -6.40 6.37
N LYS A 30 -11.45 -7.35 6.29
CA LYS A 30 -10.99 -8.06 7.46
C LYS A 30 -10.67 -6.94 8.45
N PRO A 31 -11.33 -6.90 9.62
CA PRO A 31 -10.95 -5.97 10.66
C PRO A 31 -9.44 -6.09 10.80
N ALA A 32 -8.71 -4.97 10.67
CA ALA A 32 -7.30 -4.96 11.01
C ALA A 32 -7.22 -5.65 12.37
N ALA A 33 -6.59 -6.83 12.42
CA ALA A 33 -6.37 -7.52 13.68
C ALA A 33 -5.80 -6.47 14.62
N ASP A 34 -6.41 -6.27 15.79
CA ASP A 34 -6.10 -5.15 16.70
C ASP A 34 -4.59 -5.00 16.78
N ALA A 35 -4.07 -3.97 16.11
CA ALA A 35 -2.63 -3.78 16.02
C ALA A 35 -2.11 -3.59 17.45
N PRO A 36 -0.93 -4.15 17.79
CA PRO A 36 -0.32 -3.89 19.09
C PRO A 36 -0.23 -2.38 19.36
N PRO A 37 -0.26 -1.94 20.62
CA PRO A 37 -0.12 -0.53 20.95
C PRO A 37 1.17 0.06 20.36
N TYR A 38 1.04 1.23 19.74
CA TYR A 38 2.15 1.97 19.18
C TYR A 38 1.92 3.48 19.32
N LYS A 39 2.97 4.27 19.10
CA LYS A 39 2.93 5.73 19.13
C LYS A 39 3.55 6.30 17.86
N ILE A 40 2.84 7.16 17.13
CA ILE A 40 3.45 7.96 16.06
C ILE A 40 4.22 9.10 16.71
N THR A 41 5.55 9.12 16.56
CA THR A 41 6.41 10.18 17.10
C THR A 41 6.78 11.22 16.07
N ARG A 42 6.69 10.88 14.79
CA ARG A 42 6.85 11.82 13.69
C ARG A 42 5.91 11.47 12.54
N GLN A 43 5.33 12.49 11.93
CA GLN A 43 4.64 12.37 10.65
C GLN A 43 4.77 13.68 9.89
N ASP A 44 5.46 13.65 8.76
CA ASP A 44 5.54 14.81 7.87
C ASP A 44 4.16 15.14 7.31
N LYS A 45 3.84 16.44 7.25
CA LYS A 45 2.53 16.95 6.81
C LYS A 45 2.55 17.57 5.42
N SER A 46 3.71 17.63 4.77
CA SER A 46 3.90 18.28 3.48
C SER A 46 5.03 17.62 2.68
N GLY A 47 5.04 17.85 1.37
CA GLY A 47 6.02 17.28 0.45
C GLY A 47 5.50 16.03 -0.25
N ASN A 48 6.19 15.64 -1.33
CA ASN A 48 5.82 14.48 -2.13
C ASN A 48 6.33 13.17 -1.53
N GLN A 49 7.44 13.22 -0.80
CA GLN A 49 7.97 12.14 0.02
C GLN A 49 7.82 12.52 1.49
N ARG A 50 7.22 11.64 2.28
CA ARG A 50 6.87 11.93 3.67
C ARG A 50 7.23 10.76 4.56
N GLN A 51 7.77 11.09 5.72
CA GLN A 51 8.15 10.10 6.70
C GLN A 51 7.13 9.97 7.81
N VAL A 52 6.89 8.74 8.25
CA VAL A 52 6.16 8.41 9.48
C VAL A 52 7.08 7.56 10.35
N THR A 53 7.38 8.02 11.56
CA THR A 53 8.13 7.26 12.55
C THR A 53 7.19 6.79 13.64
N VAL A 54 7.21 5.50 13.91
CA VAL A 54 6.35 4.80 14.85
C VAL A 54 7.22 4.16 15.92
N GLU A 55 6.82 4.25 17.18
CA GLU A 55 7.47 3.59 18.30
C GLU A 55 6.57 2.47 18.85
N VAL A 56 7.20 1.34 19.14
CA VAL A 56 6.60 0.17 19.80
C VAL A 56 7.46 -0.28 20.97
N THR A 57 6.86 -0.96 21.94
CA THR A 57 7.56 -1.54 23.10
C THR A 57 7.96 -3.01 22.88
N SER A 58 7.58 -3.61 21.74
CA SER A 58 7.77 -5.03 21.44
C SER A 58 7.96 -5.26 19.95
N THR A 59 8.67 -6.34 19.59
CA THR A 59 8.81 -6.84 18.21
C THR A 59 7.64 -7.72 17.76
N LYS A 60 6.61 -7.88 18.59
CA LYS A 60 5.43 -8.66 18.27
C LYS A 60 4.57 -7.96 17.21
N ASP A 61 4.15 -8.71 16.20
CA ASP A 61 3.17 -8.29 15.18
C ASP A 61 3.46 -6.94 14.50
N LEU A 62 4.75 -6.63 14.23
CA LEU A 62 5.19 -5.38 13.58
C LEU A 62 4.50 -5.14 12.23
N ARG A 63 4.17 -6.20 11.50
CA ARG A 63 3.41 -6.11 10.26
C ARG A 63 1.99 -5.55 10.49
N ALA A 64 1.32 -5.94 11.57
CA ALA A 64 0.01 -5.40 11.91
C ALA A 64 0.07 -3.91 12.27
N VAL A 65 1.13 -3.48 12.96
CA VAL A 65 1.39 -2.05 13.22
C VAL A 65 1.59 -1.29 11.91
N PHE A 66 2.39 -1.82 10.98
CA PHE A 66 2.57 -1.21 9.66
C PHE A 66 1.27 -1.11 8.87
N ASP A 67 0.48 -2.19 8.82
CA ASP A 67 -0.78 -2.22 8.08
C ASP A 67 -1.79 -1.22 8.67
N ASP A 68 -1.90 -1.11 10.00
CA ASP A 68 -2.78 -0.13 10.65
C ASP A 68 -2.33 1.33 10.44
N VAL A 69 -1.02 1.59 10.46
CA VAL A 69 -0.48 2.93 10.18
C VAL A 69 -0.75 3.31 8.73
N THR A 70 -0.44 2.44 7.78
CA THR A 70 -0.62 2.73 6.35
C THR A 70 -2.09 2.83 5.91
N ALA A 71 -3.00 2.15 6.61
CA ALA A 71 -4.44 2.33 6.39
C ALA A 71 -4.95 3.75 6.68
N LYS A 72 -4.22 4.52 7.51
CA LYS A 72 -4.56 5.90 7.89
C LYS A 72 -3.93 6.94 6.96
N LEU A 73 -3.01 6.54 6.09
CA LEU A 73 -2.32 7.41 5.13
C LEU A 73 -3.11 7.42 3.82
N THR A 74 -3.92 8.46 3.63
CA THR A 74 -4.91 8.52 2.55
C THR A 74 -4.70 9.66 1.57
N ASP A 75 -3.81 10.60 1.89
CA ASP A 75 -3.49 11.73 1.04
C ASP A 75 -2.29 11.44 0.13
N ASP A 76 -2.33 12.04 -1.07
CA ASP A 76 -1.40 11.80 -2.18
C ASP A 76 0.04 12.16 -1.80
N ALA A 77 0.87 11.13 -1.62
CA ALA A 77 2.27 11.20 -1.27
C ALA A 77 2.92 9.81 -1.27
N GLY A 78 4.24 9.78 -1.36
CA GLY A 78 5.06 8.61 -1.07
C GLY A 78 5.38 8.57 0.40
N TRP A 79 4.80 7.61 1.12
CA TRP A 79 4.98 7.46 2.56
C TRP A 79 6.07 6.44 2.86
N PHE A 80 7.05 6.84 3.68
CA PHE A 80 8.11 6.00 4.20
C PHE A 80 7.87 5.80 5.68
N VAL A 81 7.43 4.60 6.04
CA VAL A 81 7.10 4.24 7.42
C VAL A 81 8.31 3.57 8.03
N GLU A 82 8.65 4.00 9.23
CA GLU A 82 9.72 3.41 9.98
C GLU A 82 9.24 3.03 11.38
N ILE A 83 9.48 1.79 11.78
CA ILE A 83 9.04 1.27 13.07
C ILE A 83 10.26 1.06 13.95
N ASN A 84 10.25 1.73 15.09
CA ASN A 84 11.33 1.78 16.07
C ASN A 84 10.93 1.15 17.38
N CYS A 85 11.92 0.62 18.07
CA CYS A 85 11.76 0.37 19.49
C CYS A 85 11.73 1.68 20.29
N SER A 86 10.78 1.81 21.22
CA SER A 86 10.68 2.95 22.14
C SER A 86 11.80 2.97 23.19
N THR A 87 12.33 1.80 23.55
CA THR A 87 13.32 1.59 24.62
C THR A 87 14.64 1.09 24.05
N GLY A 88 15.26 1.82 23.13
CA GLY A 88 16.56 1.40 22.61
C GLY A 88 17.05 2.21 21.44
N GLY A 89 18.28 1.91 21.05
CA GLY A 89 19.16 2.70 20.19
C GLY A 89 20.50 2.84 20.91
N THR A 90 21.47 1.99 20.61
CA THR A 90 22.84 2.19 21.11
C THR A 90 23.64 2.94 20.06
N ALA A 91 24.79 3.51 20.42
CA ALA A 91 25.71 4.12 19.45
C ALA A 91 26.13 3.17 18.30
N GLY A 92 25.93 1.84 18.44
CA GLY A 92 26.24 0.83 17.43
C GLY A 92 25.03 0.03 16.90
N ALA A 93 23.81 0.30 17.36
CA ALA A 93 22.61 -0.40 16.88
C ALA A 93 21.43 0.57 16.76
N ASP A 94 21.04 0.85 15.52
CA ASP A 94 19.80 1.54 15.17
C ASP A 94 18.61 0.82 15.85
N ASN A 95 17.71 1.59 16.43
CA ASN A 95 16.48 1.09 17.05
C ASN A 95 15.41 0.72 16.03
N ARG A 96 15.73 0.79 14.74
CA ARG A 96 14.89 0.35 13.63
C ARG A 96 14.58 -1.14 13.65
N LEU A 97 13.31 -1.45 13.83
CA LEU A 97 12.75 -2.80 13.80
C LEU A 97 12.19 -3.17 12.43
N ALA A 98 11.64 -2.21 11.69
CA ALA A 98 11.13 -2.42 10.35
C ALA A 98 11.08 -1.13 9.55
N ASN A 99 11.10 -1.27 8.23
CA ASN A 99 10.83 -0.21 7.27
C ASN A 99 9.65 -0.60 6.39
N GLY A 100 9.00 0.38 5.81
CA GLY A 100 8.00 0.14 4.80
C GLY A 100 7.67 1.37 3.97
N LYS A 101 6.96 1.14 2.89
CA LYS A 101 6.52 2.16 1.95
C LYS A 101 5.03 2.02 1.70
N LYS A 102 4.36 3.15 1.47
CA LYS A 102 2.99 3.20 0.96
C LYS A 102 2.93 4.23 -0.17
N ALA A 103 2.45 3.80 -1.33
CA ALA A 103 2.07 4.70 -2.42
C ALA A 103 0.60 5.08 -2.27
N VAL A 104 0.33 6.39 -2.27
CA VAL A 104 -1.00 6.96 -2.42
C VAL A 104 -0.94 7.92 -3.59
N GLY A 105 -1.78 7.68 -4.60
CA GLY A 105 -1.88 8.46 -5.83
C GLY A 105 -0.63 8.38 -6.72
N ASN A 106 -0.66 9.18 -7.79
CA ASN A 106 0.42 9.25 -8.77
C ASN A 106 1.71 9.80 -8.15
N ILE A 107 1.60 10.72 -7.18
CA ILE A 107 2.77 11.25 -6.48
C ILE A 107 3.39 10.15 -5.63
N GLY A 108 2.56 9.37 -4.93
CA GLY A 108 3.03 8.24 -4.15
C GLY A 108 3.70 7.16 -4.98
N ALA A 109 3.13 6.82 -6.13
CA ALA A 109 3.71 5.85 -7.04
C ALA A 109 5.09 6.30 -7.55
N ALA A 110 5.18 7.54 -8.05
CA ALA A 110 6.44 8.11 -8.53
C ALA A 110 7.51 8.22 -7.42
N SER A 111 7.08 8.51 -6.19
CA SER A 111 7.97 8.76 -5.06
C SER A 111 8.55 7.48 -4.44
N THR A 112 7.80 6.38 -4.48
CA THR A 112 8.17 5.11 -3.83
C THR A 112 8.63 4.04 -4.81
N GLY A 113 8.29 4.19 -6.11
CA GLY A 113 8.49 3.16 -7.13
C GLY A 113 7.46 2.02 -7.09
N LEU A 114 6.41 2.14 -6.27
CA LEU A 114 5.31 1.19 -6.18
C LEU A 114 4.13 1.62 -7.07
N ASP A 115 3.22 0.71 -7.39
CA ASP A 115 1.92 1.10 -7.97
C ASP A 115 1.05 1.81 -6.92
N ASP A 116 0.10 2.63 -7.38
CA ASP A 116 -0.86 3.29 -6.50
C ASP A 116 -1.59 2.31 -5.58
N GLY A 117 -1.74 2.71 -4.30
CA GLY A 117 -2.35 1.94 -3.24
C GLY A 117 -1.49 0.80 -2.69
N LYS A 118 -0.34 0.48 -3.28
CA LYS A 118 0.51 -0.63 -2.84
C LYS A 118 1.39 -0.24 -1.65
N THR A 119 1.79 -1.29 -0.93
CA THR A 119 2.69 -1.22 0.21
C THR A 119 3.84 -2.19 0.06
N GLU A 120 4.99 -1.81 0.59
CA GLU A 120 6.16 -2.67 0.77
C GLU A 120 6.52 -2.67 2.25
N TYR A 121 6.91 -3.82 2.80
CA TYR A 121 7.26 -3.97 4.21
C TYR A 121 8.48 -4.88 4.34
N GLU A 122 9.45 -4.44 5.12
CA GLU A 122 10.67 -5.19 5.42
C GLU A 122 10.95 -5.11 6.93
N ALA A 123 10.96 -6.28 7.58
CA ALA A 123 11.37 -6.38 8.98
C ALA A 123 12.90 -6.50 9.05
N ASN A 124 13.51 -5.80 10.01
CA ASN A 124 14.92 -5.96 10.31
C ASN A 124 15.09 -7.18 11.23
N GLU A 125 15.61 -8.28 10.69
CA GLU A 125 15.84 -9.51 11.45
C GLU A 125 16.88 -9.35 12.56
N GLY A 126 16.75 -10.16 13.61
CA GLY A 126 17.69 -10.16 14.75
C GLY A 126 17.60 -8.94 15.67
N ARG A 127 16.62 -8.05 15.46
CA ARG A 127 16.37 -6.89 16.33
C ARG A 127 15.48 -7.27 17.51
N SER A 128 15.64 -6.54 18.62
CA SER A 128 14.86 -6.73 19.83
C SER A 128 14.50 -5.40 20.47
N CYS A 129 13.42 -5.40 21.24
CA CYS A 129 13.08 -4.32 22.15
C CYS A 129 13.48 -4.72 23.58
N PRO A 130 14.41 -3.99 24.22
CA PRO A 130 14.67 -4.12 25.65
C PRO A 130 13.39 -3.89 26.44
N ALA A 131 13.13 -4.79 27.40
CA ALA A 131 12.02 -4.73 28.34
C ALA A 131 12.33 -3.79 29.51
#